data_AF-A0A1G3MM64-F1
#
_entry.id   AF-A0A1G3MM64-F1
#
_cell.length_a   1.000
_cell.length_b   1.000
_cell.length_c   1.000
_cell.angle_alpha   90.00
_cell.angle_beta   90.00
_cell.angle_gamma   90.00
#
_symmetry.space_group_name_H-M   'P 1'
#
loop_
_entity.id
_entity.type
_entity.pdbx_description
1 polymer ?
#
loop_
_entity_poly.entity_id
_entity_poly.type
_entity_poly.pdbx_seq_one_letter_code
_entity_poly.pdbx_strand_id
1 'polypeptide(L)' 'MTMQDYIDEIPADQRAAFGRLRTTITGNLPPGFEEALSHGMPGYVAPHSRYPAGYHCDPAERLPI' A
#
# COMPACT_ATOMS: atom_id res chain seq x y z
N MET A 1 8.84 -8.56 -4.68
CA MET A 1 9.32 -7.69 -3.60
C MET A 1 8.22 -7.65 -2.56
N THR A 2 8.52 -8.04 -1.33
CA THR A 2 7.59 -8.06 -0.21
C THR A 2 7.79 -6.82 0.66
N MET A 3 6.79 -6.46 1.47
CA MET A 3 6.91 -5.32 2.41
C MET A 3 8.13 -5.47 3.33
N GLN A 4 8.49 -6.71 3.67
CA GLN A 4 9.69 -7.03 4.44
C GLN A 4 10.96 -6.62 3.68
N ASP A 5 11.08 -6.97 2.40
CA ASP A 5 12.24 -6.60 1.57
C ASP A 5 12.41 -5.07 1.50
N TYR A 6 11.30 -4.34 1.37
CA TYR A 6 11.34 -2.87 1.37
C TYR A 6 11.84 -2.32 2.70
N ILE A 7 11.32 -2.83 3.83
CA ILE A 7 11.79 -2.43 5.17
C ILE A 7 13.29 -2.75 5.32
N ASP A 8 13.76 -3.82 4.69
CA ASP A 8 15.16 -4.21 4.75
C ASP A 8 16.09 -3.28 3.97
N GLU A 9 15.62 -2.68 2.88
CA GLU A 9 16.32 -1.64 2.13
C GLU A 9 16.35 -0.28 2.86
N ILE A 10 15.46 -0.04 3.82
CA ILE A 10 15.44 1.21 4.59
C ILE A 10 16.63 1.26 5.57
N PRO A 11 17.40 2.36 5.59
CA PRO A 11 18.43 2.62 6.59
C PRO A 11 17.90 2.48 8.02
N ALA A 12 18.68 1.86 8.92
CA ALA A 12 18.21 1.50 10.26
C ALA A 12 17.71 2.70 11.09
N ASP A 13 18.29 3.88 10.87
CA ASP A 13 17.89 5.17 11.44
C ASP A 13 16.49 5.63 10.98
N GLN A 14 16.08 5.25 9.77
CA GLN A 14 14.78 5.60 9.19
C GLN A 14 13.69 4.55 9.44
N ARG A 15 14.06 3.29 9.75
CA ARG A 15 13.10 2.21 10.07
C ARG A 15 12.17 2.57 11.22
N ALA A 16 12.67 3.25 12.25
CA ALA A 16 11.84 3.70 13.38
C ALA A 16 10.80 4.76 12.98
N ALA A 17 11.15 5.68 12.09
CA ALA A 17 10.23 6.68 11.54
C ALA A 17 9.19 6.01 10.62
N PHE A 18 9.64 5.10 9.76
CA PHE A 18 8.78 4.33 8.86
C PHE A 18 7.77 3.47 9.63
N GLY A 19 8.20 2.79 10.69
CA GLY A 19 7.30 2.01 11.54
C GLY A 19 6.20 2.84 12.19
N ARG A 20 6.53 4.05 12.68
CA ARG A 20 5.53 5.00 13.20
C ARG A 20 4.54 5.45 12.12
N LEU A 21 5.04 5.74 10.92
CA LEU A 21 4.20 6.11 9.77
C LEU A 21 3.24 4.96 9.42
N ARG A 22 3.76 3.73 9.29
CA ARG A 22 2.98 2.53 9.01
C ARG A 22 1.87 2.33 10.02
N THR A 23 2.19 2.35 11.32
CA THR A 23 1.20 2.19 12.40
C THR A 23 0.15 3.28 12.39
N THR A 24 0.56 4.53 12.10
CA THR A 24 -0.38 5.65 12.02
C THR A 24 -1.33 5.48 10.85
N ILE A 25 -0.82 5.07 9.69
CA ILE A 25 -1.64 4.86 8.50
C ILE A 25 -2.58 3.68 8.74
N THR A 26 -2.09 2.50 9.12
CA THR A 26 -2.94 1.32 9.36
C THR A 26 -3.96 1.53 10.48
N GLY A 27 -3.64 2.34 11.49
CA GLY A 27 -4.58 2.71 12.56
C GLY A 27 -5.66 3.71 12.12
N ASN A 28 -5.41 4.52 11.09
CA ASN A 28 -6.39 5.47 10.54
C ASN A 28 -7.07 4.96 9.27
N LEU A 29 -6.56 3.88 8.68
CA LEU A 29 -7.08 3.37 7.42
C LEU A 29 -8.35 2.56 7.67
N PRO A 30 -9.42 2.82 6.90
CA PRO A 30 -10.65 2.04 7.01
C PRO A 30 -10.37 0.55 6.77
N PRO A 31 -11.15 -0.36 7.39
CA PRO A 31 -11.02 -1.79 7.11
C PRO A 31 -11.30 -2.05 5.62
N GLY A 32 -10.43 -2.84 4.99
CA GLY A 32 -10.49 -3.17 3.57
C GLY A 32 -9.50 -2.42 2.67
N PHE A 33 -8.37 -1.97 3.21
CA PHE A 33 -7.20 -1.61 2.42
C PHE A 33 -6.10 -2.66 2.63
N GLU A 34 -5.33 -2.95 1.60
CA GLU A 34 -4.24 -3.91 1.61
C GLU A 34 -2.90 -3.19 1.39
N GLU A 35 -1.87 -3.63 2.11
CA GLU A 35 -0.50 -3.15 1.89
C GLU A 35 0.03 -3.73 0.58
N ALA A 36 0.33 -2.86 -0.39
CA ALA A 36 0.88 -3.26 -1.67
C ALA A 36 2.14 -2.46 -1.99
N LEU A 37 3.10 -3.12 -2.63
CA LEU A 37 4.26 -2.44 -3.18
C LEU A 37 3.95 -2.03 -4.63
N SER A 38 3.91 -0.72 -4.87
CA SER A 38 3.71 -0.15 -6.20
C SER A 38 4.90 0.74 -6.56
N HIS A 39 5.52 0.49 -7.71
CA HIS A 39 6.70 1.23 -8.20
C HIS A 39 7.86 1.33 -7.19
N GLY A 40 8.10 0.28 -6.39
CA GLY A 40 9.17 0.27 -5.38
C GLY A 40 8.85 1.05 -4.11
N MET A 41 7.62 1.56 -3.96
CA MET A 41 7.16 2.23 -2.74
C MET A 41 5.99 1.47 -2.10
N PRO A 42 5.95 1.39 -0.76
CA PRO A 42 4.82 0.83 -0.04
C PRO A 42 3.64 1.80 -0.12
N GLY A 43 2.54 1.32 -0.67
CA GLY A 43 1.26 2.00 -0.74
C GLY A 43 0.17 1.16 -0.09
N TYR A 44 -0.99 1.78 0.09
CA TYR A 44 -2.19 1.11 0.56
C TYR A 44 -3.21 1.14 -0.55
N VAL A 45 -3.61 -0.03 -1.04
CA VAL A 45 -4.54 -0.16 -2.16
C VAL A 45 -5.86 -0.72 -1.67
N ALA A 46 -6.97 -0.17 -2.15
CA ALA A 46 -8.27 -0.78 -1.95
C ALA A 46 -8.42 -2.00 -2.88
N PRO A 47 -8.77 -3.19 -2.35
CA PRO A 47 -8.87 -4.41 -3.13
C PRO A 47 -10.00 -4.27 -4.15
N HIS A 48 -9.74 -4.79 -5.35
CA HIS A 48 -10.66 -4.62 -6.47
C HIS A 48 -12.04 -5.23 -6.24
N SER A 49 -12.14 -6.21 -5.32
CA SER A 49 -13.36 -6.87 -4.89
C SER A 49 -14.39 -5.95 -4.23
N ARG A 50 -13.97 -4.74 -3.80
CA ARG A 50 -14.84 -3.77 -3.15
C ARG A 50 -15.42 -2.73 -4.12
N TYR A 51 -14.95 -2.68 -5.37
CA TYR A 51 -15.53 -1.78 -6.36
C TYR A 51 -16.84 -2.37 -6.92
N PRO A 52 -17.91 -1.57 -7.02
CA PRO A 52 -19.14 -2.00 -7.68
C PRO A 52 -18.85 -2.34 -9.14
N ALA A 53 -19.54 -3.37 -9.66
CA ALA A 53 -19.41 -3.79 -11.05
C ALA A 53 -19.67 -2.61 -12.00
N GLY A 54 -18.66 -2.26 -12.81
CA GLY A 54 -18.75 -1.16 -13.79
C GLY A 54 -18.00 0.14 -13.43
N TYR A 55 -17.25 0.19 -12.32
CA TYR A 55 -16.47 1.38 -11.95
C TYR A 55 -15.28 1.69 -12.90
N HIS A 56 -14.78 0.70 -13.66
CA HIS A 56 -13.74 0.91 -14.68
C HIS A 56 -13.91 -0.07 -15.85
N CYS A 57 -13.71 0.39 -17.08
CA CYS A 57 -13.94 -0.37 -18.32
C CYS A 57 -12.68 -1.02 -18.90
N ASP A 58 -11.57 -1.06 -18.15
CA ASP A 58 -10.39 -1.84 -18.57
C ASP A 58 -9.65 -2.44 -17.35
N PRO A 59 -9.59 -3.78 -17.20
CA PRO A 59 -9.03 -4.45 -16.03
C PRO A 59 -7.48 -4.50 -15.99
N ALA A 60 -6.78 -3.90 -16.96
CA ALA A 60 -5.33 -4.09 -17.15
C ALA A 60 -4.43 -2.97 -16.60
N GLU A 61 -4.95 -1.78 -16.29
CA GLU A 61 -4.13 -0.66 -15.81
C GLU A 61 -4.31 -0.38 -14.32
N ARG A 62 -3.17 -0.18 -13.63
CA ARG A 62 -3.16 0.30 -12.25
C ARG A 62 -3.24 1.83 -12.29
N LEU A 63 -4.24 2.40 -11.63
CA LEU A 63 -4.50 3.84 -11.61
C LEU A 63 -3.28 4.65 -11.12
N PRO A 64 -2.92 5.75 -11.79
CA PRO A 64 -2.06 6.79 -11.22
C PRO A 64 -2.87 7.62 -10.21
N ILE A 65 -2.24 7.95 -9.08
CA ILE A 65 -2.76 8.90 -8.08
C ILE A 65 -2.58 10.35 -8.53
#